data_AF-B8C5L1-F1
#
_entry.id   AF-B8C5L1-F1
#
_cell.length_a   1.000
_cell.length_b   1.000
_cell.length_c   1.000
_cell.angle_alpha   90.00
_cell.angle_beta   90.00
_cell.angle_gamma   90.00
#
_symmetry.space_group_name_H-M   'P 1'
#
loop_
_entity.id
_entity.type
_entity.pdbx_description
1 polymer ?
#
loop_
_entity_poly.entity_id
_entity_poly.type
_entity_poly.pdbx_seq_one_letter_code
_entity_poly.pdbx_strand_id
1 'polypeptide(L)' 'RWTKEEHEAFLSALQVYGKEWKKVAARVKTRTVVQTRTHAQKYFQKLQKVLE' A
#
# COMPACT_ATOMS: atom_id res chain seq x y z
N ARG A 1 -7.82 5.63 8.44
CA ARG A 1 -6.62 6.50 8.44
C ARG A 1 -5.41 5.57 8.50
N TRP A 2 -4.40 5.76 7.65
CA TRP A 2 -3.16 4.96 7.67
C TRP A 2 -2.13 5.67 8.54
N THR A 3 -1.49 4.97 9.46
CA THR A 3 -0.37 5.53 10.23
C THR A 3 0.90 5.55 9.39
N LYS A 4 1.91 6.29 9.86
CA LYS A 4 3.20 6.37 9.18
C LYS A 4 3.86 4.99 9.08
N GLU A 5 3.86 4.23 10.18
CA GLU A 5 4.40 2.87 10.25
C GLU A 5 3.68 1.90 9.29
N GLU A 6 2.34 1.94 9.25
CA GLU A 6 1.56 1.11 8.32
C GLU A 6 1.87 1.46 6.86
N HIS A 7 2.06 2.76 6.58
CA HIS A 7 2.38 3.22 5.24
C HIS A 7 3.80 2.84 4.82
N GLU A 8 4.78 2.96 5.72
CA GLU A 8 6.15 2.51 5.49
C GLU A 8 6.22 1.00 5.23
N ALA A 9 5.49 0.20 6.02
CA ALA A 9 5.35 -1.24 5.79
C ALA A 9 4.70 -1.54 4.44
N PHE A 10 3.66 -0.79 4.05
CA PHE A 10 3.03 -0.89 2.74
C PHE A 10 4.01 -0.61 1.61
N LEU A 11 4.80 0.47 1.68
CA LEU A 11 5.77 0.85 0.65
C LEU A 11 6.90 -0.17 0.54
N SER A 12 7.45 -0.62 1.67
CA SER A 12 8.47 -1.67 1.70
C SER A 12 7.95 -2.97 1.08
N ALA A 13 6.73 -3.38 1.44
CA ALA A 13 6.12 -4.57 0.87
C ALA A 13 5.79 -4.40 -0.63
N LEU A 14 5.39 -3.21 -1.05
CA LEU A 14 5.13 -2.89 -2.45
C LEU A 14 6.40 -2.94 -3.29
N GLN A 15 7.55 -2.52 -2.73
CA GLN A 15 8.85 -2.66 -3.40
C GLN A 15 9.30 -4.12 -3.50
N VAL A 16 9.09 -4.92 -2.45
CA VAL A 16 9.54 -6.32 -2.42
C VAL A 16 8.64 -7.26 -3.23
N TYR A 17 7.31 -7.11 -3.10
CA TYR A 17 6.33 -8.03 -3.69
C TYR A 17 5.57 -7.44 -4.88
N GLY A 18 5.73 -6.15 -5.17
CA GLY A 18 4.93 -5.49 -6.20
C GLY A 18 3.44 -5.45 -5.84
N LYS A 19 2.58 -5.61 -6.85
CA LYS A 19 1.10 -5.54 -6.71
C LYS A 19 0.48 -6.82 -6.12
N GLU A 20 1.25 -7.67 -5.45
CA GLU A 20 0.78 -8.85 -4.73
C GLU A 20 0.10 -8.46 -3.41
N TRP A 21 -1.14 -7.98 -3.49
CA TRP A 21 -1.86 -7.40 -2.33
C TRP A 21 -2.03 -8.34 -1.14
N LYS A 22 -2.07 -9.66 -1.38
CA LYS A 22 -2.10 -10.66 -0.30
C LYS A 22 -0.83 -10.60 0.55
N LYS A 23 0.34 -10.55 -0.09
CA LYS A 23 1.65 -10.46 0.59
C LYS A 23 1.86 -9.07 1.20
N VAL A 24 1.44 -8.01 0.50
CA VAL A 24 1.50 -6.64 1.01
C VAL A 24 0.68 -6.49 2.29
N ALA A 25 -0.57 -6.95 2.29
CA ALA A 25 -1.42 -6.90 3.49
C ALA A 25 -0.86 -7.76 4.63
N ALA A 26 -0.31 -8.94 4.32
CA ALA A 26 0.36 -9.78 5.32
C ALA A 26 1.58 -9.09 5.96
N ARG A 27 2.29 -8.23 5.22
CA ARG A 27 3.42 -7.46 5.77
C ARG A 27 2.98 -6.29 6.65
N VAL A 28 1.88 -5.63 6.31
CA VAL A 28 1.28 -4.56 7.12
C VAL A 28 0.66 -5.14 8.41
N LYS A 29 0.19 -6.39 8.38
CA LYS A 29 -0.41 -7.17 9.50
C LYS A 29 -1.73 -6.61 10.07
N THR A 30 -1.90 -5.30 10.09
CA THR A 30 -3.06 -4.59 10.69
C THR A 30 -4.18 -4.31 9.69
N ARG A 31 -3.97 -4.58 8.40
CA ARG A 31 -4.90 -4.25 7.31
C ARG A 31 -5.24 -5.45 6.46
N THR A 32 -6.49 -5.51 6.02
CA THR A 32 -6.96 -6.57 5.11
C THR A 32 -6.51 -6.30 3.68
N VAL A 33 -6.50 -7.35 2.86
CA VAL A 33 -6.17 -7.25 1.42
C VAL A 33 -7.02 -6.20 0.70
N VAL A 34 -8.31 -6.11 1.04
CA VAL A 34 -9.24 -5.15 0.45
C VAL A 34 -8.87 -3.72 0.87
N GLN A 35 -8.57 -3.47 2.15
CA GLN A 35 -8.14 -2.16 2.64
C GLN A 35 -6.83 -1.72 1.99
N THR A 36 -5.87 -2.63 1.86
CA THR A 36 -4.59 -2.40 1.17
C THR A 36 -4.81 -2.04 -0.29
N ARG A 37 -5.72 -2.72 -1.01
CA ARG A 37 -6.04 -2.40 -2.41
C ARG A 37 -6.65 -1.02 -2.58
N THR A 38 -7.61 -0.66 -1.73
CA THR A 38 -8.24 0.68 -1.77
C THR A 38 -7.24 1.79 -1.44
N HIS A 39 -6.34 1.54 -0.50
CA HIS A 39 -5.24 2.47 -0.20
C HIS A 39 -4.28 2.62 -1.37
N ALA A 40 -3.85 1.50 -1.96
CA ALA A 40 -2.98 1.49 -3.13
C ALA A 40 -3.59 2.25 -4.31
N GLN A 41 -4.89 2.08 -4.57
CA GLN A 41 -5.58 2.80 -5.64
C GLN A 41 -5.47 4.32 -5.46
N LYS A 42 -5.80 4.84 -4.27
CA LYS A 42 -5.69 6.28 -3.97
C LYS A 42 -4.24 6.76 -4.00
N TYR A 43 -3.31 5.93 -3.52
CA TYR A 43 -1.89 6.22 -3.53
C TYR A 43 -1.37 6.38 -4.97
N PHE A 44 -1.68 5.45 -5.87
CA PHE A 44 -1.28 5.53 -7.27
C PHE A 44 -1.93 6.69 -8.02
N GLN A 45 -3.21 6.98 -7.76
CA GLN A 45 -3.87 8.16 -8.32
C GLN A 45 -3.15 9.45 -7.91
N LYS A 46 -2.78 9.58 -6.64
CA LYS A 46 -1.99 10.73 -6.16
C LYS A 46 -0.60 10.76 -6.77
N LEU A 47 0.06 9.60 -6.89
CA LEU A 47 1.40 9.50 -7.44
C LEU A 47 1.45 9.88 -8.92
N GLN A 48 0.44 9.46 -9.70
CA GLN A 48 0.30 9.88 -11.10
C GLN A 48 0.14 11.39 -11.23
N LYS A 49 -0.65 12.02 -10.35
CA LYS A 49 -0.85 13.48 -10.34
C LYS A 49 0.39 14.28 -9.93
N VAL A 50 1.31 13.69 -9.15
CA VAL A 50 2.56 14.34 -8.72
C VAL A 50 3.65 14.22 -9.79
N LEU A 51 3.53 13.24 -10.69
CA LEU A 51 4.49 13.01 -11.77
C LEU A 51 4.19 13.85 -13.04
N GLU A 52 3.03 14.50 -13.08
CA GLU A 52 2.60 15.46 -14.11
C GLU A 52 3.05 16.87 -13.73
#